data_AF-A0A1L9UYA4-F1
#
_entry.id   AF-A0A1L9UYA4-F1
#
_cell.length_a   1.000
_cell.length_b   1.000
_cell.length_c   1.000
_cell.angle_alpha   90.00
_cell.angle_beta   90.00
_cell.angle_gamma   90.00
#
_symmetry.space_group_name_H-M   'P 1'
#
loop_
_entity.id
_entity.type
_entity.pdbx_description
1 polymer ?
#
loop_
_entity_poly.entity_id
_entity_poly.type
_entity_poly.pdbx_seq_one_letter_code
_entity_poly.pdbx_strand_id
1 'polypeptide(L)'
;MAGPKRGRNKKKTEAQSSDPSLETLAPRSPSPGRSEDRESEERTPKPGVEKAQERSDTPYPEYSRVFLTREEYKKRVEGINRLLRSGSRGWELELKKIVERYKDMYTTIQGWVLNWGIGDVGMISKEDMNLIIGALDGYCVQEDWPTLKELLPTRPALDLALAEALISKAIATKILSNSFQYLDAKSGSTDQNEDESFATNLQYLYDRFFKVNPNFATLWKQQTHRLANSTTAFQAPGDLEFGQENIKRLKACACPLAEELLASTPFRLLLKEPLSSKAVLSRQRGLVEIFEQALCLMRDYETRVGGQFRMEQLPQLGPSYQCDSPYTTIWDATNSAADETEIEGCRILLVVRPTIVYTHIEPNDAGSDYTSVSFILQQAMVIAEGRDGVTRSPKKQKATTRRAGAFVEDGVYVTVAEYQED
;
A
#
# COMPACT_ATOMS: atom_id res chain seq x y z
N MET A 1 24.10 56.64 31.55
CA MET A 1 24.01 57.78 30.63
C MET A 1 23.01 57.45 29.53
N ALA A 2 22.11 58.41 29.27
CA ALA A 2 21.35 58.65 28.04
C ALA A 2 20.69 57.48 27.28
N GLY A 3 19.34 57.48 27.25
CA GLY A 3 18.56 56.91 26.14
C GLY A 3 18.75 57.70 24.82
N PRO A 4 18.08 57.33 23.70
CA PRO A 4 16.77 57.94 23.44
C PRO A 4 15.74 57.18 22.54
N LYS A 5 14.47 57.60 22.72
CA LYS A 5 13.37 57.92 21.75
C LYS A 5 12.81 56.84 20.80
N ARG A 6 11.54 56.45 20.93
CA ARG A 6 10.26 57.06 20.45
C ARG A 6 10.03 57.04 18.92
N GLY A 7 9.09 56.18 18.49
CA GLY A 7 7.81 56.62 17.88
C GLY A 7 7.59 56.39 16.37
N ARG A 8 6.47 55.73 16.00
CA ARG A 8 5.42 56.33 15.14
C ARG A 8 4.20 55.41 14.92
N ASN A 9 3.02 55.99 15.15
CA ASN A 9 1.70 55.53 14.69
C ASN A 9 1.57 55.60 13.16
N LYS A 10 0.74 54.73 12.57
CA LYS A 10 -0.08 55.06 11.39
C LYS A 10 -1.47 54.43 11.50
N LYS A 11 -2.47 55.25 11.15
CA LYS A 11 -3.93 55.04 11.19
C LYS A 11 -4.45 55.36 9.78
N LYS A 12 -5.55 54.68 9.38
CA LYS A 12 -6.41 54.88 8.18
C LYS A 12 -5.78 54.51 6.82
N THR A 13 -6.51 53.89 5.88
CA THR A 13 -7.72 54.46 5.22
C THR A 13 -8.61 53.37 4.56
N GLU A 14 -9.93 53.53 4.67
CA GLU A 14 -10.99 52.87 3.88
C GLU A 14 -11.06 53.43 2.45
N ALA A 15 -11.46 52.62 1.47
CA ALA A 15 -12.13 53.11 0.26
C ALA A 15 -13.04 52.03 -0.36
N GLN A 16 -14.29 52.45 -0.65
CA GLN A 16 -15.37 51.73 -1.33
C GLN A 16 -15.38 51.97 -2.86
N SER A 17 -16.24 51.19 -3.53
CA SER A 17 -16.89 51.38 -4.86
C SER A 17 -16.12 50.81 -6.07
N SER A 18 -16.74 50.18 -7.08
CA SER A 18 -18.10 50.31 -7.62
C SER A 18 -18.53 49.08 -8.43
N ASP A 19 -19.85 48.81 -8.47
CA ASP A 19 -20.57 48.12 -9.56
C ASP A 19 -20.63 49.00 -10.84
N PRO A 20 -20.96 48.39 -12.00
CA PRO A 20 -22.14 48.91 -12.70
C PRO A 20 -23.04 47.83 -13.34
N SER A 21 -24.35 48.06 -13.26
CA SER A 21 -25.40 47.48 -14.11
C SER A 21 -25.67 48.37 -15.33
N LEU A 22 -26.04 47.79 -16.48
CA LEU A 22 -26.70 48.49 -17.59
C LEU A 22 -27.70 47.58 -18.31
N GLU A 23 -28.79 48.21 -18.73
CA GLU A 23 -30.09 47.64 -19.11
C GLU A 23 -30.41 47.92 -20.60
N THR A 24 -31.20 47.02 -21.23
CA THR A 24 -32.29 47.24 -22.22
C THR A 24 -32.00 47.61 -23.71
N LEU A 25 -32.52 46.78 -24.66
CA LEU A 25 -33.62 47.11 -25.63
C LEU A 25 -33.80 46.07 -26.77
N ALA A 26 -35.07 45.76 -27.08
CA ALA A 26 -35.58 44.90 -28.17
C ALA A 26 -35.79 45.69 -29.50
N PRO A 27 -36.23 45.10 -30.65
CA PRO A 27 -37.69 44.92 -30.89
C PRO A 27 -38.17 43.81 -31.90
N ARG A 28 -39.44 43.36 -31.66
CA ARG A 28 -40.62 43.10 -32.55
C ARG A 28 -40.66 42.06 -33.70
N SER A 29 -41.76 41.30 -33.66
CA SER A 29 -42.40 40.31 -34.56
C SER A 29 -43.01 40.90 -35.87
N PRO A 30 -43.62 40.10 -36.80
CA PRO A 30 -45.03 39.64 -36.66
C PRO A 30 -45.43 38.28 -37.30
N SER A 31 -46.62 37.79 -36.89
CA SER A 31 -47.41 36.63 -37.36
C SER A 31 -48.03 36.80 -38.77
N PRO A 32 -48.72 35.76 -39.30
CA PRO A 32 -50.22 35.71 -39.27
C PRO A 32 -50.76 34.27 -39.05
N GLY A 33 -52.01 33.93 -38.70
CA GLY A 33 -53.28 34.63 -38.50
C GLY A 33 -54.48 33.77 -38.98
N ARG A 34 -55.51 33.56 -38.12
CA ARG A 34 -56.96 33.29 -38.38
C ARG A 34 -57.39 32.00 -39.15
N SER A 35 -58.57 31.37 -39.00
CA SER A 35 -59.90 31.72 -38.42
C SER A 35 -60.85 30.48 -38.43
N GLU A 36 -61.95 30.54 -37.64
CA GLU A 36 -63.30 29.89 -37.83
C GLU A 36 -63.42 28.35 -37.58
N ASP A 37 -64.50 27.73 -37.08
CA ASP A 37 -65.86 28.16 -36.71
C ASP A 37 -66.59 27.09 -35.82
N ARG A 38 -67.74 27.53 -35.30
CA ARG A 38 -68.89 26.91 -34.57
C ARG A 38 -69.25 25.40 -34.58
N GLU A 39 -69.92 25.07 -33.46
CA GLU A 39 -71.09 24.19 -33.25
C GLU A 39 -70.94 22.70 -32.83
N SER A 40 -71.12 22.51 -31.51
CA SER A 40 -72.04 21.59 -30.80
C SER A 40 -72.45 20.26 -31.46
N GLU A 41 -71.99 19.15 -30.87
CA GLU A 41 -72.87 18.02 -30.54
C GLU A 41 -72.51 17.44 -29.16
N GLU A 42 -73.51 17.52 -28.28
CA GLU A 42 -73.56 16.95 -26.95
C GLU A 42 -73.89 15.45 -27.05
N ARG A 43 -72.93 14.59 -26.69
CA ARG A 43 -73.19 13.21 -26.26
C ARG A 43 -72.28 12.86 -25.10
N THR A 44 -72.81 12.92 -23.88
CA THR A 44 -72.26 12.12 -22.76
C THR A 44 -72.59 10.64 -23.01
N PRO A 45 -71.68 9.71 -22.67
CA PRO A 45 -71.83 9.10 -21.34
C PRO A 45 -70.52 8.65 -20.64
N LYS A 46 -70.55 8.89 -19.32
CA LYS A 46 -70.02 8.11 -18.18
C LYS A 46 -68.72 8.56 -17.48
N PRO A 47 -68.73 8.54 -16.13
CA PRO A 47 -67.67 9.05 -15.28
C PRO A 47 -66.56 8.00 -15.13
N GLY A 48 -65.41 8.27 -15.72
CA GLY A 48 -64.16 7.58 -15.44
C GLY A 48 -63.45 8.30 -14.31
N VAL A 49 -63.28 7.61 -13.19
CA VAL A 49 -62.51 8.02 -12.02
C VAL A 49 -61.07 8.36 -12.43
N GLU A 50 -60.75 9.64 -12.61
CA GLU A 50 -59.36 10.11 -12.51
C GLU A 50 -58.99 10.10 -11.03
N LYS A 51 -58.57 8.93 -10.55
CA LYS A 51 -57.68 8.89 -9.40
C LYS A 51 -56.43 9.65 -9.81
N ALA A 52 -56.23 10.80 -9.17
CA ALA A 52 -54.92 11.41 -9.02
C ALA A 52 -53.93 10.27 -8.72
N GLN A 53 -53.01 10.04 -9.65
CA GLN A 53 -51.90 9.14 -9.47
C GLN A 53 -50.95 9.88 -8.51
N GLU A 54 -51.31 9.90 -7.23
CA GLU A 54 -50.36 10.16 -6.15
C GLU A 54 -49.20 9.21 -6.38
N ARG A 55 -48.03 9.80 -6.63
CA ARG A 55 -46.78 9.11 -6.85
C ARG A 55 -46.59 8.14 -5.68
N SER A 56 -46.78 6.86 -5.96
CA SER A 56 -46.57 5.76 -5.03
C SER A 56 -45.22 5.93 -4.34
N ASP A 57 -45.24 6.32 -3.06
CA ASP A 57 -44.13 6.30 -2.11
C ASP A 57 -43.77 4.84 -1.79
N THR A 58 -43.45 4.09 -2.84
CA THR A 58 -43.14 2.67 -2.74
C THR A 58 -41.77 2.53 -2.05
N PRO A 59 -41.67 1.79 -0.94
CA PRO A 59 -40.40 1.57 -0.26
C PRO A 59 -39.52 0.62 -1.11
N TYR A 60 -38.32 1.07 -1.45
CA TYR A 60 -37.26 0.27 -2.07
C TYR A 60 -36.13 0.06 -1.04
N PRO A 61 -35.24 -0.93 -1.26
CA PRO A 61 -35.42 -2.37 -1.27
C PRO A 61 -35.37 -2.97 0.16
N GLU A 62 -35.74 -4.25 0.31
CA GLU A 62 -35.89 -5.06 1.54
C GLU A 62 -34.71 -5.06 2.56
N TYR A 63 -33.57 -4.45 2.24
CA TYR A 63 -32.38 -4.46 3.09
C TYR A 63 -32.36 -3.38 4.18
N SER A 64 -33.28 -2.40 4.14
CA SER A 64 -33.41 -1.40 5.20
C SER A 64 -34.57 -1.77 6.13
N ARG A 65 -34.27 -2.27 7.34
CA ARG A 65 -35.25 -2.42 8.44
C ARG A 65 -35.89 -1.09 8.89
N VAL A 66 -35.53 0.02 8.24
CA VAL A 66 -36.11 1.35 8.44
C VAL A 66 -36.73 1.77 7.12
N PHE A 67 -38.06 1.93 7.09
CA PHE A 67 -38.76 2.53 5.96
C PHE A 67 -38.31 3.98 5.82
N LEU A 68 -37.32 4.24 4.97
CA LEU A 68 -36.90 5.59 4.64
C LEU A 68 -37.81 6.13 3.54
N THR A 69 -38.23 7.38 3.67
CA THR A 69 -38.80 8.11 2.53
C THR A 69 -37.75 8.20 1.41
N ARG A 70 -38.21 8.41 0.17
CA ARG A 70 -37.32 8.57 -0.99
C ARG A 70 -36.24 9.64 -0.76
N GLU A 71 -36.60 10.74 -0.08
CA GLU A 71 -35.69 11.84 0.16
C GLU A 71 -34.67 11.54 1.26
N GLU A 72 -35.06 10.82 2.30
CA GLU A 72 -34.14 10.31 3.32
C GLU A 72 -33.18 9.27 2.74
N TYR A 73 -33.67 8.38 1.87
CA TYR A 73 -32.83 7.43 1.16
C TYR A 73 -31.78 8.13 0.29
N LYS A 74 -32.18 9.13 -0.53
CA LYS A 74 -31.23 9.93 -1.31
C LYS A 74 -30.19 10.61 -0.43
N LYS A 75 -30.60 11.29 0.63
CA LYS A 75 -29.67 11.94 1.58
C LYS A 75 -28.69 10.95 2.19
N ARG A 76 -29.15 9.74 2.52
CA ARG A 76 -28.30 8.65 3.02
C ARG A 76 -27.29 8.20 1.96
N VAL A 77 -27.73 7.96 0.73
CA VAL A 77 -26.86 7.57 -0.39
C VAL A 77 -25.84 8.66 -0.72
N GLU A 78 -26.26 9.93 -0.75
CA GLU A 78 -25.37 11.09 -0.95
C GLU A 78 -24.36 11.22 0.19
N GLY A 79 -24.79 11.05 1.43
CA GLY A 79 -23.90 11.05 2.61
C GLY A 79 -22.86 9.93 2.56
N ILE A 80 -23.28 8.71 2.23
CA ILE A 80 -22.37 7.56 2.06
C ILE A 80 -21.42 7.81 0.87
N ASN A 81 -21.94 8.24 -0.28
CA ASN A 81 -21.10 8.56 -1.45
C ASN A 81 -20.08 9.65 -1.12
N ARG A 82 -20.47 10.69 -0.38
CA ARG A 82 -19.54 11.72 0.07
C ARG A 82 -18.48 11.12 0.98
N LEU A 83 -18.84 10.27 1.94
CA LEU A 83 -17.88 9.63 2.83
C LEU A 83 -16.88 8.74 2.05
N LEU A 84 -17.38 7.96 1.10
CA LEU A 84 -16.58 7.00 0.34
C LEU A 84 -15.71 7.66 -0.75
N ARG A 85 -16.20 8.74 -1.39
CA ARG A 85 -15.54 9.37 -2.54
C ARG A 85 -14.77 10.65 -2.21
N SER A 86 -14.96 11.23 -1.03
CA SER A 86 -14.21 12.43 -0.65
C SER A 86 -12.76 12.10 -0.27
N GLY A 87 -11.84 12.99 -0.66
CA GLY A 87 -10.43 12.88 -0.28
C GLY A 87 -9.59 11.88 -1.08
N SER A 88 -10.16 11.16 -2.06
CA SER A 88 -9.38 10.25 -2.92
C SER A 88 -8.61 10.97 -4.05
N ARG A 89 -8.99 12.22 -4.35
CA ARG A 89 -8.40 13.02 -5.42
C ARG A 89 -6.90 13.22 -5.17
N GLY A 90 -6.07 12.97 -6.18
CA GLY A 90 -4.62 13.09 -6.07
C GLY A 90 -3.91 11.90 -5.45
N TRP A 91 -4.68 10.85 -5.15
CA TRP A 91 -4.18 9.58 -4.63
C TRP A 91 -4.47 8.42 -5.58
N GLU A 92 -4.95 8.69 -6.80
CA GLU A 92 -5.21 7.67 -7.80
C GLU A 92 -3.88 7.14 -8.37
N LEU A 93 -3.45 5.94 -7.95
CA LEU A 93 -2.50 5.18 -8.74
C LEU A 93 -2.78 3.68 -8.63
N GLU A 94 -2.76 3.08 -9.81
CA GLU A 94 -3.09 1.68 -10.07
C GLU A 94 -2.21 0.75 -9.25
N LEU A 95 -2.80 -0.34 -8.73
CA LEU A 95 -2.07 -1.36 -7.96
C LEU A 95 -0.87 -1.90 -8.73
N LYS A 96 -0.99 -2.09 -10.05
CA LYS A 96 0.11 -2.50 -10.95
C LYS A 96 1.35 -1.62 -10.81
N LYS A 97 1.16 -0.29 -10.73
CA LYS A 97 2.28 0.65 -10.57
C LYS A 97 2.94 0.57 -9.20
N ILE A 98 2.22 0.12 -8.17
CA ILE A 98 2.83 -0.09 -6.85
C ILE A 98 3.64 -1.39 -6.82
N VAL A 99 3.18 -2.42 -7.54
CA VAL A 99 3.93 -3.66 -7.76
C VAL A 99 5.21 -3.40 -8.56
N GLU A 100 5.14 -2.59 -9.62
CA GLU A 100 6.31 -2.14 -10.37
C GLU A 100 7.33 -1.41 -9.47
N ARG A 101 6.87 -0.52 -8.57
CA ARG A 101 7.76 0.16 -7.62
C ARG A 101 8.40 -0.79 -6.61
N TYR A 102 7.72 -1.86 -6.19
CA TYR A 102 8.35 -2.92 -5.38
C TYR A 102 9.50 -3.57 -6.15
N LYS A 103 9.30 -3.88 -7.43
CA LYS A 103 10.35 -4.45 -8.31
C LYS A 103 11.54 -3.51 -8.47
N ASP A 104 11.29 -2.21 -8.65
CA ASP A 104 12.37 -1.21 -8.74
C ASP A 104 13.18 -1.15 -7.45
N MET A 105 12.52 -1.18 -6.29
CA MET A 105 13.19 -1.25 -5.00
C MET A 105 14.02 -2.52 -4.86
N TYR A 106 13.48 -3.68 -5.25
CA TYR A 106 14.25 -4.93 -5.19
C TYR A 106 15.44 -4.95 -6.15
N THR A 107 15.30 -4.36 -7.33
CA THR A 107 16.41 -4.18 -8.28
C THR A 107 17.51 -3.31 -7.65
N THR A 108 17.12 -2.27 -6.92
CA THR A 108 18.04 -1.42 -6.16
C THR A 108 18.74 -2.21 -5.05
N ILE A 109 18.01 -3.04 -4.30
CA ILE A 109 18.57 -3.92 -3.26
C ILE A 109 19.58 -4.89 -3.87
N GLN A 110 19.23 -5.59 -4.94
CA GLN A 110 20.13 -6.54 -5.61
C GLN A 110 21.40 -5.84 -6.11
N GLY A 111 21.26 -4.68 -6.76
CA GLY A 111 22.40 -3.88 -7.20
C GLY A 111 23.29 -3.45 -6.02
N TRP A 112 22.70 -3.07 -4.90
CA TRP A 112 23.45 -2.72 -3.69
C TRP A 112 24.20 -3.92 -3.12
N VAL A 113 23.52 -5.07 -2.96
CA VAL A 113 24.11 -6.28 -2.38
C VAL A 113 25.22 -6.84 -3.28
N LEU A 114 25.07 -6.82 -4.61
CA LEU A 114 26.14 -7.18 -5.55
C LEU A 114 27.39 -6.30 -5.41
N ASN A 115 27.20 -5.00 -5.20
CA ASN A 115 28.30 -4.05 -5.09
C ASN A 115 29.04 -4.18 -3.75
N TRP A 116 28.33 -4.45 -2.66
CA TRP A 116 28.87 -4.35 -1.30
C TRP A 116 28.96 -5.66 -0.52
N GLY A 117 28.36 -6.75 -1.00
CA GLY A 117 28.37 -8.07 -0.36
C GLY A 117 29.67 -8.84 -0.58
N ILE A 118 30.09 -9.67 0.37
CA ILE A 118 31.41 -10.34 0.35
C ILE A 118 31.70 -11.23 -0.86
N GLY A 119 30.69 -11.71 -1.59
CA GLY A 119 30.85 -12.55 -2.79
C GLY A 119 31.02 -14.04 -2.51
N ASP A 120 31.58 -14.42 -1.35
CA ASP A 120 31.75 -15.82 -0.95
C ASP A 120 31.58 -16.00 0.56
N VAL A 121 30.51 -16.70 0.95
CA VAL A 121 30.23 -17.07 2.34
C VAL A 121 31.23 -18.07 2.93
N GLY A 122 32.04 -18.74 2.10
CA GLY A 122 33.04 -19.71 2.54
C GLY A 122 34.13 -19.12 3.44
N MET A 123 34.27 -17.79 3.44
CA MET A 123 35.21 -17.05 4.29
C MET A 123 34.65 -16.72 5.69
N ILE A 124 33.34 -16.90 5.90
CA ILE A 124 32.68 -16.65 7.19
C ILE A 124 32.88 -17.89 8.08
N SER A 125 33.26 -17.68 9.34
CA SER A 125 33.41 -18.77 10.33
C SER A 125 32.06 -19.46 10.61
N LYS A 126 32.10 -20.68 11.15
CA LYS A 126 30.87 -21.40 11.53
C LYS A 126 30.06 -20.59 12.54
N GLU A 127 30.74 -20.05 13.54
CA GLU A 127 30.17 -19.27 14.62
C GLU A 127 29.49 -18.00 14.08
N ASP A 128 30.18 -17.27 13.20
CA ASP A 128 29.65 -16.06 12.56
C ASP A 128 28.47 -16.36 11.65
N MET A 129 28.50 -17.47 10.91
CA MET A 129 27.38 -17.87 10.07
C MET A 129 26.14 -18.21 10.90
N ASN A 130 26.31 -18.87 12.04
CA ASN A 130 25.21 -19.14 12.96
C ASN A 130 24.61 -17.84 13.53
N LEU A 131 25.40 -16.77 13.72
CA LEU A 131 24.87 -15.45 14.07
C LEU A 131 23.98 -14.88 12.95
N ILE A 132 24.39 -15.05 11.69
CA ILE A 132 23.59 -14.62 10.52
C ILE A 132 22.27 -15.41 10.45
N ILE A 133 22.33 -16.73 10.59
CA ILE A 133 21.15 -17.61 10.60
C ILE A 133 20.19 -17.22 11.73
N GLY A 134 20.72 -16.98 12.94
CA GLY A 134 19.92 -16.52 14.07
C GLY A 134 19.28 -15.14 13.84
N ALA A 135 20.00 -14.22 13.20
CA ALA A 135 19.45 -12.91 12.83
C ALA A 135 18.32 -13.02 11.78
N LEU A 136 18.30 -14.09 11.01
CA LEU A 136 17.26 -14.44 10.04
C LEU A 136 16.15 -15.33 10.64
N ASP A 137 15.93 -15.32 11.96
CA ASP A 137 14.78 -16.00 12.56
C ASP A 137 13.46 -15.62 11.87
N GLY A 138 12.61 -16.63 11.64
CA GLY A 138 11.41 -16.55 10.80
C GLY A 138 11.66 -16.56 9.28
N TYR A 139 12.85 -16.24 8.80
CA TYR A 139 13.21 -16.23 7.37
C TYR A 139 14.06 -17.44 6.97
N CYS A 140 14.96 -17.89 7.83
CA CYS A 140 15.84 -19.04 7.61
C CYS A 140 15.49 -20.16 8.59
N VAL A 141 15.62 -21.41 8.16
CA VAL A 141 15.59 -22.55 9.08
C VAL A 141 16.71 -22.39 10.12
N GLN A 142 16.37 -22.63 11.39
CA GLN A 142 17.28 -22.41 12.52
C GLN A 142 18.16 -23.65 12.79
N GLU A 143 18.87 -24.08 11.75
CA GLU A 143 19.82 -25.20 11.79
C GLU A 143 21.26 -24.69 11.78
N ASP A 144 22.21 -25.49 12.28
CA ASP A 144 23.60 -25.06 12.28
C ASP A 144 24.19 -25.07 10.86
N TRP A 145 25.14 -24.17 10.62
CA TRP A 145 25.67 -23.92 9.28
C TRP A 145 26.13 -25.18 8.51
N PRO A 146 26.87 -26.15 9.08
CA PRO A 146 27.21 -27.40 8.40
C PRO A 146 25.99 -28.15 7.84
N THR A 147 24.95 -28.31 8.65
CA THR A 147 23.70 -28.98 8.24
C THR A 147 23.03 -28.22 7.11
N LEU A 148 22.85 -26.91 7.27
CA LEU A 148 22.24 -26.06 6.25
C LEU A 148 23.04 -26.06 4.94
N LYS A 149 24.38 -26.05 5.02
CA LYS A 149 25.27 -26.06 3.87
C LYS A 149 25.14 -27.34 3.03
N GLU A 150 24.89 -28.49 3.66
CA GLU A 150 24.65 -29.76 2.96
C GLU A 150 23.29 -29.79 2.24
N LEU A 151 22.31 -29.05 2.76
CA LEU A 151 20.96 -28.98 2.20
C LEU A 151 20.81 -27.93 1.08
N LEU A 152 21.63 -26.89 1.12
CA LEU A 152 21.58 -25.81 0.13
C LEU A 152 21.97 -26.33 -1.27
N PRO A 153 21.31 -25.84 -2.32
CA PRO A 153 21.67 -26.20 -3.68
C PRO A 153 23.12 -25.77 -3.99
N THR A 154 23.76 -26.36 -5.00
CA THR A 154 25.17 -26.09 -5.33
C THR A 154 25.42 -24.71 -5.97
N ARG A 155 24.36 -23.93 -6.27
CA ARG A 155 24.39 -22.72 -7.11
C ARG A 155 23.77 -21.42 -6.55
N PRO A 156 23.33 -21.27 -5.29
CA PRO A 156 22.85 -19.99 -4.82
C PRO A 156 24.04 -19.07 -4.55
N ALA A 157 23.98 -17.85 -5.08
CA ALA A 157 24.80 -16.74 -4.58
C ALA A 157 24.33 -16.39 -3.16
N LEU A 158 24.64 -17.29 -2.22
CA LEU A 158 24.04 -17.34 -0.89
C LEU A 158 24.37 -16.10 -0.07
N ASP A 159 25.58 -15.55 -0.24
CA ASP A 159 25.97 -14.28 0.37
C ASP A 159 24.99 -13.16 -0.02
N LEU A 160 24.62 -13.11 -1.30
CA LEU A 160 23.66 -12.13 -1.80
C LEU A 160 22.27 -12.39 -1.21
N ALA A 161 21.82 -13.65 -1.21
CA ALA A 161 20.53 -14.04 -0.66
C ALA A 161 20.41 -13.69 0.84
N LEU A 162 21.44 -13.95 1.64
CA LEU A 162 21.46 -13.65 3.08
C LEU A 162 21.44 -12.14 3.34
N ALA A 163 22.24 -11.37 2.61
CA ALA A 163 22.27 -9.92 2.76
C ALA A 163 20.95 -9.27 2.32
N GLU A 164 20.40 -9.73 1.20
CA GLU A 164 19.08 -9.32 0.71
C GLU A 164 17.95 -9.68 1.69
N ALA A 165 18.01 -10.86 2.30
CA ALA A 165 17.06 -11.30 3.31
C ALA A 165 17.09 -10.40 4.55
N LEU A 166 18.27 -10.01 5.04
CA LEU A 166 18.39 -9.09 6.18
C LEU A 166 17.85 -7.70 5.86
N ILE A 167 18.11 -7.16 4.66
CA ILE A 167 17.52 -5.89 4.21
C ILE A 167 15.99 -6.01 4.12
N SER A 168 15.49 -7.08 3.50
CA SER A 168 14.05 -7.32 3.34
C SER A 168 13.35 -7.49 4.69
N LYS A 169 13.97 -8.21 5.63
CA LYS A 169 13.50 -8.34 7.02
C LYS A 169 13.45 -6.99 7.71
N ALA A 170 14.49 -6.17 7.60
CA ALA A 170 14.50 -4.82 8.18
C ALA A 170 13.37 -3.94 7.61
N ILE A 171 13.18 -3.94 6.29
CA ILE A 171 12.08 -3.20 5.64
C ILE A 171 10.72 -3.67 6.15
N ALA A 172 10.47 -4.97 6.15
CA ALA A 172 9.16 -5.48 6.49
C ALA A 172 8.81 -5.27 7.98
N THR A 173 9.78 -5.44 8.88
CA THR A 173 9.57 -5.35 10.33
C THR A 173 9.71 -3.96 10.94
N LYS A 174 10.37 -3.03 10.23
CA LYS A 174 10.58 -1.66 10.74
C LYS A 174 9.77 -0.61 9.99
N ILE A 175 9.49 -0.85 8.70
CA ILE A 175 8.75 0.10 7.86
C ILE A 175 7.32 -0.37 7.66
N LEU A 176 7.13 -1.53 7.04
CA LEU A 176 5.79 -1.94 6.60
C LEU A 176 4.85 -2.25 7.77
N SER A 177 5.37 -2.83 8.85
CA SER A 177 4.58 -3.08 10.07
C SER A 177 4.32 -1.84 10.93
N ASN A 178 4.98 -0.71 10.66
CA ASN A 178 4.93 0.52 11.46
C ASN A 178 4.47 1.71 10.62
N SER A 179 3.27 1.61 10.03
CA SER A 179 2.79 2.60 9.06
C SER A 179 2.63 4.01 9.65
N PHE A 180 2.34 4.14 10.95
CA PHE A 180 2.10 5.42 11.61
C PHE A 180 3.36 6.12 12.17
N GLN A 181 4.55 5.55 11.97
CA GLN A 181 5.79 5.97 12.65
C GLN A 181 6.23 7.43 12.43
N TYR A 182 5.68 8.11 11.41
CA TYR A 182 6.06 9.47 11.05
C TYR A 182 5.15 10.55 11.67
N LEU A 183 4.10 10.14 12.41
CA LEU A 183 3.18 11.06 13.07
C LEU A 183 3.77 11.51 14.42
N ASP A 184 3.83 12.81 14.65
CA ASP A 184 4.63 13.43 15.73
C ASP A 184 3.94 13.50 17.10
N ALA A 185 2.67 13.09 17.20
CA ALA A 185 1.90 12.99 18.44
C ALA A 185 1.79 14.27 19.29
N LYS A 186 2.12 15.43 18.70
CA LYS A 186 2.17 16.70 19.45
C LYS A 186 0.80 17.08 19.99
N SER A 187 0.76 17.49 21.26
CA SER A 187 -0.48 17.94 21.91
C SER A 187 -0.89 19.37 21.52
N GLY A 188 -0.02 20.10 20.81
CA GLY A 188 -0.28 21.46 20.31
C GLY A 188 0.92 22.07 19.59
N SER A 189 0.75 23.27 19.03
CA SER A 189 1.78 23.94 18.20
C SER A 189 3.06 24.33 18.96
N THR A 190 3.00 24.40 20.29
CA THR A 190 4.16 24.68 21.16
C THR A 190 4.80 23.42 21.73
N ASP A 191 4.21 22.24 21.49
CA ASP A 191 4.72 20.98 21.98
C ASP A 191 5.92 20.54 21.12
N GLN A 192 7.06 20.39 21.77
CA GLN A 192 8.30 19.92 21.14
C GLN A 192 8.54 18.43 21.46
N ASN A 193 7.74 17.84 22.35
CA ASN A 193 7.91 16.46 22.76
C ASN A 193 7.08 15.56 21.84
N GLU A 194 7.76 14.64 21.17
CA GLU A 194 7.11 13.59 20.41
C GLU A 194 6.85 12.38 21.34
N ASP A 195 5.66 11.78 21.26
CA ASP A 195 5.32 10.55 22.01
C ASP A 195 5.65 9.33 21.16
N GLU A 196 6.73 8.64 21.52
CA GLU A 196 7.21 7.42 20.85
C GLU A 196 6.16 6.30 20.82
N SER A 197 5.20 6.28 21.76
CA SER A 197 4.16 5.26 21.83
C SER A 197 2.98 5.52 20.88
N PHE A 198 2.88 6.71 20.31
CA PHE A 198 1.71 7.15 19.54
C PHE A 198 1.44 6.29 18.31
N ALA A 199 2.49 5.98 17.53
CA ALA A 199 2.36 5.14 16.34
C ALA A 199 1.82 3.74 16.69
N THR A 200 2.35 3.13 17.76
CA THR A 200 1.90 1.82 18.26
C THR A 200 0.47 1.88 18.77
N ASN A 201 0.09 2.95 19.47
CA ASN A 201 -1.28 3.16 19.95
C ASN A 201 -2.28 3.32 18.79
N LEU A 202 -1.89 4.04 17.73
CA LEU A 202 -2.70 4.16 16.51
C LEU A 202 -2.85 2.83 15.77
N GLN A 203 -1.77 2.04 15.70
CA GLN A 203 -1.83 0.70 15.10
C GLN A 203 -2.76 -0.23 15.90
N TYR A 204 -2.67 -0.21 17.24
CA TYR A 204 -3.59 -0.97 18.09
C TYR A 204 -5.05 -0.53 17.92
N LEU A 205 -5.30 0.78 17.83
CA LEU A 205 -6.63 1.31 17.58
C LEU A 205 -7.17 0.85 16.22
N TYR A 206 -6.33 0.89 15.17
CA TYR A 206 -6.66 0.36 13.86
C TYR A 206 -7.06 -1.11 13.94
N ASP A 207 -6.26 -1.96 14.60
CA ASP A 207 -6.54 -3.40 14.71
C ASP A 207 -7.89 -3.66 15.40
N ARG A 208 -8.23 -2.84 16.40
CA ARG A 208 -9.54 -2.89 17.06
C ARG A 208 -10.67 -2.44 16.14
N PHE A 209 -10.48 -1.35 15.38
CA PHE A 209 -11.46 -0.91 14.39
C PHE A 209 -11.65 -1.96 13.32
N PHE A 210 -10.58 -2.61 12.86
CA PHE A 210 -10.65 -3.64 11.84
C PHE A 210 -11.48 -4.82 12.33
N LYS A 211 -11.31 -5.26 13.59
CA LYS A 211 -12.18 -6.30 14.20
C LYS A 211 -13.66 -5.92 14.30
N VAL A 212 -13.99 -4.63 14.38
CA VAL A 212 -15.37 -4.14 14.52
C VAL A 212 -16.04 -3.93 13.16
N ASN A 213 -15.35 -3.23 12.25
CA ASN A 213 -15.80 -2.96 10.91
C ASN A 213 -14.58 -2.75 10.00
N PRO A 214 -14.11 -3.80 9.31
CA PRO A 214 -12.91 -3.72 8.48
C PRO A 214 -12.98 -2.70 7.35
N ASN A 215 -14.18 -2.47 6.78
CA ASN A 215 -14.37 -1.49 5.70
C ASN A 215 -14.12 -0.07 6.22
N PHE A 216 -14.78 0.33 7.32
CA PHE A 216 -14.57 1.66 7.89
C PHE A 216 -13.21 1.82 8.53
N ALA A 217 -12.62 0.77 9.09
CA ALA A 217 -11.24 0.79 9.58
C ALA A 217 -10.25 1.06 8.45
N THR A 218 -10.41 0.36 7.32
CA THR A 218 -9.59 0.56 6.12
C THR A 218 -9.71 1.99 5.61
N LEU A 219 -10.94 2.50 5.46
CA LEU A 219 -11.18 3.89 5.05
C LEU A 219 -10.59 4.89 6.05
N TRP A 220 -10.71 4.65 7.35
CA TRP A 220 -10.13 5.50 8.38
C TRP A 220 -8.61 5.55 8.24
N LYS A 221 -7.94 4.41 8.06
CA LYS A 221 -6.49 4.35 7.87
C LYS A 221 -6.08 5.07 6.59
N GLN A 222 -6.74 4.76 5.46
CA GLN A 222 -6.50 5.46 4.20
C GLN A 222 -6.60 6.98 4.33
N GLN A 223 -7.70 7.49 4.90
CA GLN A 223 -7.93 8.92 5.02
C GLN A 223 -6.95 9.58 6.00
N THR A 224 -6.59 8.90 7.09
CA THR A 224 -5.56 9.36 8.02
C THR A 224 -4.24 9.56 7.29
N HIS A 225 -3.79 8.56 6.54
CA HIS A 225 -2.57 8.65 5.76
C HIS A 225 -2.65 9.71 4.64
N ARG A 226 -3.78 9.82 3.92
CA ARG A 226 -3.97 10.82 2.86
C ARG A 226 -3.87 12.25 3.39
N LEU A 227 -4.58 12.54 4.48
CA LEU A 227 -4.53 13.85 5.11
C LEU A 227 -3.14 14.16 5.65
N ALA A 228 -2.52 13.18 6.31
CA ALA A 228 -1.18 13.32 6.87
C ALA A 228 -0.06 13.44 5.81
N ASN A 229 -0.33 13.17 4.53
CA ASN A 229 0.68 13.24 3.46
C ASN A 229 0.26 14.17 2.30
N SER A 230 -0.82 14.94 2.44
CA SER A 230 -1.27 15.86 1.40
C SER A 230 -0.31 17.04 1.26
N THR A 231 0.32 17.17 0.10
CA THR A 231 1.35 18.20 -0.17
C THR A 231 0.99 19.13 -1.32
N THR A 232 -0.14 18.88 -2.00
CA THR A 232 -0.60 19.66 -3.14
C THR A 232 -2.06 20.06 -3.01
N ALA A 233 -2.44 21.20 -3.60
CA ALA A 233 -3.82 21.69 -3.63
C ALA A 233 -4.80 20.74 -4.35
N PHE A 234 -4.27 19.80 -5.14
CA PHE A 234 -5.06 18.75 -5.80
C PHE A 234 -5.45 17.63 -4.83
N GLN A 235 -4.61 17.36 -3.82
CA GLN A 235 -4.83 16.34 -2.78
C GLN A 235 -5.71 16.84 -1.64
N ALA A 236 -5.51 18.09 -1.21
CA ALA A 236 -6.32 18.72 -0.18
C ALA A 236 -6.47 20.23 -0.44
N PRO A 237 -7.64 20.82 -0.17
CA PRO A 237 -7.87 22.25 -0.35
C PRO A 237 -7.38 23.13 0.81
N GLY A 238 -6.96 22.51 1.93
CA GLY A 238 -6.61 23.20 3.17
C GLY A 238 -5.12 23.50 3.31
N ASP A 239 -4.68 23.68 4.56
CA ASP A 239 -3.27 23.82 4.91
C ASP A 239 -2.49 22.52 4.61
N LEU A 240 -1.36 22.67 3.94
CA LEU A 240 -0.50 21.58 3.47
C LEU A 240 0.78 21.44 4.30
N GLU A 241 1.00 22.32 5.28
CA GLU A 241 2.21 22.31 6.13
C GLU A 241 2.37 20.96 6.83
N PHE A 242 1.31 20.43 7.43
CA PHE A 242 1.33 19.13 8.10
C PHE A 242 1.80 17.99 7.18
N GLY A 243 1.29 17.93 5.95
CA GLY A 243 1.70 16.92 4.97
C GLY A 243 3.16 17.10 4.52
N GLN A 244 3.60 18.33 4.31
CA GLN A 244 4.98 18.63 3.91
C GLN A 244 5.98 18.29 5.01
N GLU A 245 5.65 18.55 6.28
CA GLU A 245 6.45 18.13 7.42
C GLU A 245 6.53 16.61 7.54
N ASN A 246 5.40 15.91 7.42
CA ASN A 246 5.37 14.45 7.51
C ASN A 246 6.18 13.77 6.40
N ILE A 247 6.23 14.33 5.19
CA ILE A 247 7.15 13.86 4.14
C ILE A 247 8.62 14.03 4.55
N LYS A 248 8.98 15.12 5.24
CA LYS A 248 10.34 15.31 5.77
C LYS A 248 10.63 14.31 6.89
N ARG A 249 9.68 14.07 7.80
CA ARG A 249 9.79 13.07 8.89
C ARG A 249 10.01 11.67 8.32
N LEU A 250 9.18 11.25 7.36
CA LEU A 250 9.35 9.98 6.65
C LEU A 250 10.76 9.85 6.06
N LYS A 251 11.23 10.85 5.30
CA LYS A 251 12.59 10.81 4.74
C LYS A 251 13.68 10.73 5.82
N ALA A 252 13.51 11.45 6.93
CA ALA A 252 14.46 11.45 8.03
C ALA A 252 14.59 10.07 8.70
N CYS A 253 13.57 9.21 8.63
CA CYS A 253 13.63 7.83 9.15
C CYS A 253 14.65 6.94 8.41
N ALA A 254 14.99 7.25 7.15
CA ALA A 254 15.83 6.36 6.33
C ALA A 254 17.28 6.26 6.82
N CYS A 255 17.86 7.38 7.29
CA CYS A 255 19.26 7.40 7.72
C CYS A 255 19.51 6.55 8.99
N PRO A 256 18.73 6.70 10.08
CA PRO A 256 18.86 5.85 11.25
C PRO A 256 18.67 4.36 10.95
N LEU A 257 17.70 4.00 10.08
CA LEU A 257 17.47 2.61 9.68
C LEU A 257 18.68 2.00 8.95
N ALA A 258 19.30 2.77 8.06
CA ALA A 258 20.52 2.36 7.36
C ALA A 258 21.70 2.19 8.31
N GLU A 259 21.90 3.16 9.21
CA GLU A 259 22.97 3.13 10.21
C GLU A 259 22.83 1.96 11.17
N GLU A 260 21.62 1.70 11.66
CA GLU A 260 21.34 0.59 12.56
C GLU A 260 21.63 -0.76 11.87
N LEU A 261 21.20 -0.94 10.62
CA LEU A 261 21.47 -2.17 9.87
C LEU A 261 22.97 -2.31 9.57
N LEU A 262 23.67 -1.23 9.19
CA LEU A 262 25.13 -1.25 8.99
C LEU A 262 25.93 -1.46 10.28
N ALA A 263 25.38 -1.11 11.43
CA ALA A 263 26.00 -1.37 12.73
C ALA A 263 25.79 -2.83 13.18
N SER A 264 24.76 -3.52 12.66
CA SER A 264 24.44 -4.90 13.01
C SER A 264 25.55 -5.87 12.66
N THR A 265 26.08 -6.58 13.66
CA THR A 265 27.10 -7.63 13.51
C THR A 265 26.79 -8.65 12.41
N PRO A 266 25.61 -9.34 12.41
CA PRO A 266 25.29 -10.32 11.38
C PRO A 266 25.26 -9.73 9.97
N PHE A 267 24.79 -8.48 9.81
CA PHE A 267 24.79 -7.85 8.49
C PHE A 267 26.20 -7.47 8.05
N ARG A 268 27.02 -6.92 8.94
CA ARG A 268 28.42 -6.56 8.65
C ARG A 268 29.27 -7.73 8.19
N LEU A 269 29.03 -8.93 8.72
CA LEU A 269 29.73 -10.15 8.33
C LEU A 269 29.53 -10.50 6.84
N LEU A 270 28.46 -9.99 6.22
CA LEU A 270 28.14 -10.19 4.81
C LEU A 270 28.65 -9.04 3.91
N LEU A 271 29.35 -8.04 4.46
CA LEU A 271 29.83 -6.88 3.69
C LEU A 271 31.33 -6.94 3.41
N LYS A 272 31.73 -6.47 2.21
CA LYS A 272 33.14 -6.29 1.83
C LYS A 272 33.83 -5.33 2.79
N GLU A 273 34.99 -5.75 3.30
CA GLU A 273 35.93 -4.93 4.07
C GLU A 273 37.37 -5.34 3.74
N PRO A 274 38.37 -4.45 3.91
CA PRO A 274 38.25 -3.03 4.26
C PRO A 274 37.80 -2.16 3.07
N LEU A 275 37.08 -1.07 3.34
CA LEU A 275 36.69 -0.07 2.34
C LEU A 275 37.40 1.28 2.52
N SER A 276 37.60 2.01 1.42
CA SER A 276 37.99 3.42 1.48
C SER A 276 36.88 4.28 2.08
N SER A 277 37.21 5.44 2.67
CA SER A 277 36.19 6.36 3.22
C SER A 277 35.13 6.75 2.19
N LYS A 278 35.52 6.94 0.91
CA LYS A 278 34.58 7.21 -0.18
C LYS A 278 33.64 6.04 -0.44
N ALA A 279 34.15 4.82 -0.41
CA ALA A 279 33.36 3.61 -0.58
C ALA A 279 32.38 3.38 0.58
N VAL A 280 32.82 3.63 1.83
CA VAL A 280 31.94 3.58 3.01
C VAL A 280 30.75 4.55 2.86
N LEU A 281 31.01 5.79 2.45
CA LEU A 281 29.96 6.78 2.20
C LEU A 281 29.02 6.38 1.06
N SER A 282 29.53 5.81 -0.04
CA SER A 282 28.70 5.31 -1.13
C SER A 282 27.82 4.12 -0.70
N ARG A 283 28.37 3.20 0.10
CA ARG A 283 27.63 2.07 0.68
C ARG A 283 26.48 2.57 1.55
N GLN A 284 26.77 3.49 2.46
CA GLN A 284 25.76 4.09 3.33
C GLN A 284 24.67 4.80 2.53
N ARG A 285 25.04 5.66 1.56
CA ARG A 285 24.08 6.39 0.73
C ARG A 285 23.14 5.46 -0.03
N GLY A 286 23.66 4.40 -0.65
CA GLY A 286 22.82 3.45 -1.38
C GLY A 286 21.84 2.71 -0.47
N LEU A 287 22.22 2.44 0.79
CA LEU A 287 21.31 1.80 1.73
C LEU A 287 20.24 2.77 2.24
N VAL A 288 20.59 4.04 2.46
CA VAL A 288 19.62 5.11 2.76
C VAL A 288 18.59 5.22 1.63
N GLU A 289 19.03 5.22 0.37
CA GLU A 289 18.14 5.27 -0.79
C GLU A 289 17.15 4.10 -0.82
N ILE A 290 17.59 2.88 -0.50
CA ILE A 290 16.71 1.71 -0.37
C ILE A 290 15.63 1.95 0.69
N PHE A 291 16.01 2.45 1.87
CA PHE A 291 15.04 2.71 2.94
C PHE A 291 14.09 3.87 2.59
N GLU A 292 14.56 4.91 1.90
CA GLU A 292 13.69 5.99 1.38
C GLU A 292 12.65 5.46 0.38
N GLN A 293 13.05 4.56 -0.53
CA GLN A 293 12.13 3.90 -1.46
C GLN A 293 11.09 3.05 -0.71
N ALA A 294 11.51 2.29 0.29
CA ALA A 294 10.62 1.48 1.13
C ALA A 294 9.59 2.33 1.90
N LEU A 295 10.02 3.47 2.48
CA LEU A 295 9.13 4.42 3.15
C LEU A 295 8.13 5.06 2.20
N CYS A 296 8.56 5.40 0.97
CA CYS A 296 7.67 5.90 -0.07
C CYS A 296 6.64 4.85 -0.50
N LEU A 297 7.06 3.59 -0.66
CA LEU A 297 6.17 2.47 -0.97
C LEU A 297 5.13 2.27 0.13
N MET A 298 5.54 2.22 1.40
CA MET A 298 4.63 2.12 2.54
C MET A 298 3.57 3.22 2.49
N ARG A 299 3.99 4.49 2.35
CA ARG A 299 3.06 5.62 2.24
C ARG A 299 2.08 5.45 1.08
N ASP A 300 2.55 5.04 -0.09
CA ASP A 300 1.69 4.86 -1.26
C ASP A 300 0.66 3.74 -1.06
N TYR A 301 1.01 2.66 -0.36
CA TYR A 301 0.06 1.62 0.01
C TYR A 301 -0.97 2.10 1.00
N GLU A 302 -0.53 2.76 2.06
CA GLU A 302 -1.42 3.14 3.14
C GLU A 302 -2.39 4.24 2.73
N THR A 303 -1.96 5.15 1.83
CA THR A 303 -2.84 6.17 1.24
C THR A 303 -3.83 5.60 0.22
N ARG A 304 -3.70 4.35 -0.25
CA ARG A 304 -4.57 3.80 -1.30
C ARG A 304 -5.34 2.57 -0.92
N VAL A 305 -4.65 1.61 -0.33
CA VAL A 305 -5.21 0.32 0.11
C VAL A 305 -5.61 0.43 1.56
N GLY A 306 -4.74 0.94 2.44
CA GLY A 306 -5.00 1.15 3.89
C GLY A 306 -5.57 -0.06 4.64
N GLY A 307 -5.45 -1.24 4.05
CA GLY A 307 -5.91 -2.51 4.58
C GLY A 307 -4.97 -3.05 5.65
N GLN A 308 -5.30 -4.23 6.16
CA GLN A 308 -4.47 -4.93 7.11
C GLN A 308 -3.27 -5.51 6.38
N PHE A 309 -2.10 -4.99 6.72
CA PHE A 309 -0.82 -5.55 6.29
C PHE A 309 -0.58 -6.89 6.97
N ARG A 310 -0.23 -7.89 6.17
CA ARG A 310 0.24 -9.21 6.63
C ARG A 310 1.48 -9.58 5.85
N MET A 311 2.40 -10.21 6.55
CA MET A 311 3.63 -10.73 5.97
C MET A 311 3.68 -12.23 6.21
N GLU A 312 3.84 -13.00 5.15
CA GLU A 312 4.07 -14.45 5.27
C GLU A 312 5.58 -14.71 5.27
N GLN A 313 6.06 -15.27 6.37
CA GLN A 313 7.43 -15.73 6.55
C GLN A 313 7.45 -17.27 6.52
N LEU A 314 8.61 -17.87 6.79
CA LEU A 314 8.78 -19.32 6.71
C LEU A 314 7.70 -20.12 7.49
N PRO A 315 7.29 -19.72 8.72
CA PRO A 315 6.24 -20.45 9.45
C PRO A 315 4.87 -20.42 8.76
N GLN A 316 4.55 -19.35 8.04
CA GLN A 316 3.24 -19.18 7.39
C GLN A 316 3.20 -19.78 5.98
N LEU A 317 4.32 -19.81 5.27
CA LEU A 317 4.41 -20.40 3.92
C LEU A 317 4.32 -21.93 3.92
N GLY A 318 4.54 -22.56 5.09
CA GLY A 318 4.65 -24.00 5.22
C GLY A 318 6.08 -24.52 4.98
N PRO A 319 6.32 -25.82 5.24
CA PRO A 319 7.68 -26.36 5.26
C PRO A 319 8.26 -26.64 3.86
N SER A 320 7.43 -26.76 2.82
CA SER A 320 7.83 -27.23 1.49
C SER A 320 7.39 -26.29 0.39
N TYR A 321 8.22 -26.19 -0.65
CA TYR A 321 7.93 -25.44 -1.87
C TYR A 321 6.78 -26.11 -2.64
N GLN A 322 5.89 -25.27 -3.17
CA GLN A 322 4.77 -25.66 -4.01
C GLN A 322 4.77 -24.76 -5.24
N CYS A 323 4.99 -25.33 -6.43
CA CYS A 323 5.08 -24.60 -7.69
C CYS A 323 3.77 -23.90 -8.06
N ASP A 324 2.64 -24.44 -7.62
CA ASP A 324 1.31 -23.88 -7.86
C ASP A 324 0.87 -22.91 -6.75
N SER A 325 1.74 -22.61 -5.77
CA SER A 325 1.39 -21.70 -4.67
C SER A 325 1.37 -20.26 -5.15
N PRO A 326 0.29 -19.49 -4.87
CA PRO A 326 0.24 -18.07 -5.17
C PRO A 326 1.15 -17.26 -4.24
N TYR A 327 1.67 -17.85 -3.17
CA TYR A 327 2.45 -17.18 -2.15
C TYR A 327 3.96 -17.25 -2.36
N THR A 328 4.47 -18.23 -3.12
CA THR A 328 5.91 -18.48 -3.22
C THR A 328 6.37 -18.54 -4.66
N THR A 329 7.60 -18.10 -4.89
CA THR A 329 8.35 -18.30 -6.13
C THR A 329 9.83 -18.48 -5.77
N ILE A 330 10.63 -18.98 -6.70
CA ILE A 330 12.03 -19.26 -6.45
C ILE A 330 12.88 -18.02 -6.54
N TRP A 331 13.74 -17.86 -5.54
CA TRP A 331 14.79 -16.88 -5.62
C TRP A 331 15.84 -17.34 -6.63
N ASP A 332 16.02 -16.54 -7.67
CA ASP A 332 17.03 -16.77 -8.69
C ASP A 332 17.86 -15.49 -8.88
N ALA A 333 19.13 -15.56 -8.51
CA ALA A 333 20.08 -14.46 -8.68
C ALA A 333 20.30 -14.06 -10.15
N THR A 334 20.01 -14.95 -11.09
CA THR A 334 20.36 -14.83 -12.51
C THR A 334 19.15 -14.74 -13.45
N ASN A 335 17.92 -14.84 -12.94
CA ASN A 335 16.69 -15.02 -13.74
C ASN A 335 16.80 -16.16 -14.78
N SER A 336 17.66 -17.14 -14.54
CA SER A 336 17.72 -18.40 -15.29
C SER A 336 16.55 -19.29 -14.86
N ALA A 337 15.42 -19.19 -15.55
CA ALA A 337 14.22 -20.02 -15.37
C ALA A 337 14.56 -21.48 -15.00
N ALA A 338 14.66 -21.74 -13.69
CA ALA A 338 14.79 -23.07 -13.15
C ALA A 338 13.45 -23.76 -13.38
N ASP A 339 13.49 -25.05 -13.72
CA ASP A 339 12.24 -25.81 -13.80
C ASP A 339 11.74 -26.01 -12.37
N GLU A 340 10.78 -25.18 -11.96
CA GLU A 340 10.20 -25.21 -10.60
C GLU A 340 9.61 -26.58 -10.24
N THR A 341 9.35 -27.44 -11.23
CA THR A 341 8.89 -28.81 -10.99
C THR A 341 9.98 -29.72 -10.41
N GLU A 342 11.27 -29.39 -10.59
CA GLU A 342 12.39 -30.17 -10.05
C GLU A 342 12.51 -30.07 -8.52
N ILE A 343 11.97 -28.99 -7.95
CA ILE A 343 12.05 -28.62 -6.54
C ILE A 343 10.68 -28.68 -5.84
N GLU A 344 9.64 -29.14 -6.54
CA GLU A 344 8.32 -29.37 -5.96
C GLU A 344 8.42 -30.28 -4.73
N GLY A 345 7.82 -29.85 -3.62
CA GLY A 345 7.85 -30.56 -2.34
C GLY A 345 9.18 -30.49 -1.59
N CYS A 346 10.25 -29.92 -2.15
CA CYS A 346 11.50 -29.70 -1.43
C CYS A 346 11.27 -28.72 -0.27
N ARG A 347 11.96 -28.92 0.84
CA ARG A 347 11.81 -28.05 2.00
C ARG A 347 12.31 -26.64 1.67
N ILE A 348 11.58 -25.63 2.15
CA ILE A 348 12.04 -24.24 2.07
C ILE A 348 13.08 -24.01 3.18
N LEU A 349 14.26 -23.52 2.79
CA LEU A 349 15.38 -23.28 3.70
C LEU A 349 15.49 -21.80 4.07
N LEU A 350 15.29 -20.90 3.10
CA LEU A 350 15.44 -19.46 3.27
C LEU A 350 14.36 -18.70 2.48
N VAL A 351 13.72 -17.75 3.13
CA VAL A 351 12.91 -16.70 2.54
C VAL A 351 13.80 -15.49 2.33
N VAL A 352 14.10 -15.14 1.07
CA VAL A 352 14.92 -13.97 0.74
C VAL A 352 14.07 -12.70 0.74
N ARG A 353 12.84 -12.80 0.24
CA ARG A 353 11.80 -11.76 0.34
C ARG A 353 10.55 -12.42 0.88
N PRO A 354 9.86 -11.83 1.87
CA PRO A 354 8.63 -12.41 2.38
C PRO A 354 7.45 -12.12 1.44
N THR A 355 6.36 -12.85 1.60
CA THR A 355 5.12 -12.47 0.93
C THR A 355 4.56 -11.24 1.61
N ILE A 356 4.14 -10.26 0.82
CA ILE A 356 3.44 -9.07 1.32
C ILE A 356 1.99 -9.13 0.86
N VAL A 357 1.08 -9.17 1.83
CA VAL A 357 -0.37 -9.24 1.61
C VAL A 357 -1.04 -8.03 2.26
N TYR A 358 -1.97 -7.41 1.55
CA TYR A 358 -2.88 -6.43 2.12
C TYR A 358 -4.30 -6.96 2.05
N THR A 359 -4.96 -7.05 3.18
CA THR A 359 -6.37 -7.45 3.27
C THR A 359 -7.23 -6.22 3.49
N HIS A 360 -8.20 -5.97 2.62
CA HIS A 360 -9.27 -5.02 2.87
C HIS A 360 -10.62 -5.66 2.61
N ILE A 361 -11.69 -4.88 2.77
CA ILE A 361 -13.05 -5.35 2.52
C ILE A 361 -13.70 -4.51 1.44
N GLU A 362 -14.21 -5.18 0.42
CA GLU A 362 -14.98 -4.57 -0.66
C GLU A 362 -16.47 -4.95 -0.54
N PRO A 363 -17.40 -4.02 -0.81
CA PRO A 363 -18.79 -4.39 -0.99
C PRO A 363 -18.94 -5.15 -2.31
N ASN A 364 -19.62 -6.31 -2.31
CA ASN A 364 -19.91 -7.03 -3.56
C ASN A 364 -20.79 -6.19 -4.50
N ASP A 365 -21.67 -5.35 -3.95
CA ASP A 365 -22.59 -4.43 -4.62
C ASP A 365 -23.10 -3.37 -3.62
N ALA A 366 -23.80 -2.34 -4.11
CA ALA A 366 -24.47 -1.35 -3.24
C ALA A 366 -25.58 -2.01 -2.40
N GLY A 367 -25.23 -2.42 -1.18
CA GLY A 367 -26.17 -2.98 -0.18
C GLY A 367 -26.10 -4.49 0.04
N SER A 368 -25.07 -5.18 -0.47
CA SER A 368 -24.85 -6.60 -0.25
C SER A 368 -23.84 -6.88 0.87
N ASP A 369 -23.66 -8.18 1.17
CA ASP A 369 -22.64 -8.66 2.09
C ASP A 369 -21.25 -8.23 1.64
N TYR A 370 -20.42 -7.91 2.63
CA TYR A 370 -19.05 -7.49 2.43
C TYR A 370 -18.14 -8.71 2.26
N THR A 371 -17.25 -8.67 1.27
CA THR A 371 -16.23 -9.70 1.08
C THR A 371 -14.87 -9.15 1.45
N SER A 372 -14.13 -9.94 2.24
CA SER A 372 -12.72 -9.68 2.46
C SER A 372 -11.97 -9.98 1.16
N VAL A 373 -11.17 -9.02 0.71
CA VAL A 373 -10.32 -9.13 -0.46
C VAL A 373 -8.87 -8.93 -0.03
N SER A 374 -8.00 -9.89 -0.34
CA SER A 374 -6.57 -9.80 -0.13
C SER A 374 -5.85 -9.56 -1.44
N PHE A 375 -4.78 -8.77 -1.40
CA PHE A 375 -3.90 -8.54 -2.53
C PHE A 375 -2.50 -9.02 -2.17
N ILE A 376 -2.01 -10.01 -2.93
CA ILE A 376 -0.61 -10.42 -2.86
C ILE A 376 0.17 -9.43 -3.74
N LEU A 377 0.92 -8.56 -3.08
CA LEU A 377 1.71 -7.51 -3.73
C LEU A 377 3.09 -7.99 -4.13
N GLN A 378 3.62 -8.92 -3.33
CA GLN A 378 4.90 -9.55 -3.55
C GLN A 378 4.75 -10.99 -3.07
N GLN A 379 5.11 -11.95 -3.93
CA GLN A 379 5.26 -13.35 -3.53
C GLN A 379 6.57 -13.52 -2.77
N ALA A 380 6.62 -14.44 -1.83
CA ALA A 380 7.88 -14.79 -1.19
C ALA A 380 8.86 -15.35 -2.22
N MET A 381 10.09 -14.85 -2.21
CA MET A 381 11.20 -15.39 -2.99
C MET A 381 11.98 -16.33 -2.10
N VAL A 382 12.01 -17.62 -2.42
CA VAL A 382 12.52 -18.66 -1.52
C VAL A 382 13.66 -19.47 -2.13
N ILE A 383 14.55 -19.97 -1.28
CA ILE A 383 15.54 -20.99 -1.60
C ILE A 383 15.10 -22.29 -0.93
N ALA A 384 14.94 -23.34 -1.74
CA ALA A 384 14.58 -24.67 -1.29
C ALA A 384 15.79 -25.63 -1.32
N GLU A 385 15.65 -26.77 -0.65
CA GLU A 385 16.65 -27.85 -0.64
C GLU A 385 17.05 -28.31 -2.05
N GLY A 386 18.35 -28.52 -2.25
CA GLY A 386 18.89 -29.11 -3.47
C GLY A 386 18.64 -30.61 -3.52
N ARG A 387 18.14 -31.13 -4.65
CA ARG A 387 18.14 -32.58 -4.91
C ARG A 387 19.44 -32.99 -5.55
N ASP A 388 20.37 -33.54 -4.76
CA ASP A 388 21.54 -34.20 -5.33
C ASP A 388 21.11 -35.49 -6.05
N GLY A 389 21.34 -35.56 -7.38
CA GLY A 389 21.49 -36.83 -8.08
C GLY A 389 20.26 -37.49 -8.74
N VAL A 390 19.13 -36.81 -8.95
CA VAL A 390 18.08 -37.37 -9.83
C VAL A 390 18.38 -37.01 -11.28
N THR A 391 18.68 -38.03 -12.09
CA THR A 391 18.80 -37.98 -13.55
C THR A 391 17.83 -36.97 -14.15
N ARG A 392 18.38 -35.99 -14.91
CA ARG A 392 17.62 -35.08 -15.78
C ARG A 392 16.52 -35.86 -16.48
N SER A 393 15.29 -35.71 -16.00
CA SER A 393 14.14 -36.16 -16.75
C SER A 393 14.08 -35.35 -18.05
N PRO A 394 13.66 -35.95 -19.19
CA PRO A 394 13.65 -35.23 -20.45
C PRO A 394 12.79 -33.99 -20.28
N LYS A 395 13.37 -32.81 -20.59
CA LYS A 395 12.70 -31.51 -20.60
C LYS A 395 11.34 -31.64 -21.29
N LYS A 396 10.28 -31.83 -20.52
CA LYS A 396 8.93 -31.57 -21.01
C LYS A 396 8.80 -30.07 -20.90
N GLN A 397 8.94 -29.38 -22.03
CA GLN A 397 8.34 -28.07 -22.22
C GLN A 397 6.83 -28.22 -22.05
N LYS A 398 6.36 -28.32 -20.80
CA LYS A 398 5.06 -27.79 -20.47
C LYS A 398 5.28 -26.30 -20.42
N ALA A 399 4.64 -25.59 -21.33
CA ALA A 399 4.49 -24.15 -21.21
C ALA A 399 4.08 -23.87 -19.76
N THR A 400 4.90 -23.09 -19.06
CA THR A 400 4.60 -22.55 -17.73
C THR A 400 3.21 -21.99 -17.86
N THR A 401 2.23 -22.69 -17.30
CA THR A 401 0.86 -22.25 -17.39
C THR A 401 0.76 -21.14 -16.36
N ARG A 402 1.22 -19.94 -16.74
CA ARG A 402 0.90 -18.69 -16.06
C ARG A 402 -0.61 -18.68 -15.95
N ARG A 403 -1.16 -18.89 -14.75
CA ARG A 403 -2.60 -18.87 -14.52
C ARG A 403 -3.02 -18.36 -13.15
N ALA A 404 -3.77 -17.27 -13.24
CA ALA A 404 -5.02 -16.92 -12.57
C ALA A 404 -4.92 -16.24 -11.19
N GLY A 405 -4.55 -14.96 -11.23
CA GLY A 405 -5.44 -13.82 -10.99
C GLY A 405 -6.15 -13.69 -9.63
N ALA A 406 -6.95 -14.68 -9.22
CA ALA A 406 -7.67 -14.64 -7.95
C ALA A 406 -8.16 -16.03 -7.50
N PHE A 407 -8.19 -16.27 -6.18
CA PHE A 407 -8.67 -17.48 -5.52
C PHE A 407 -9.40 -17.14 -4.20
N VAL A 408 -9.91 -18.13 -3.46
CA VAL A 408 -10.55 -17.92 -2.15
C VAL A 408 -9.83 -18.73 -1.08
N GLU A 409 -9.46 -18.09 0.02
CA GLU A 409 -8.79 -18.70 1.19
C GLU A 409 -9.50 -18.27 2.46
N ASP A 410 -9.95 -19.21 3.29
CA ASP A 410 -10.69 -18.93 4.53
C ASP A 410 -11.87 -17.95 4.38
N GLY A 411 -12.55 -17.99 3.22
CA GLY A 411 -13.66 -17.09 2.89
C GLY A 411 -13.23 -15.67 2.44
N VAL A 412 -11.92 -15.45 2.23
CA VAL A 412 -11.32 -14.22 1.72
C VAL A 412 -10.95 -14.40 0.25
N TYR A 413 -11.39 -13.48 -0.62
CA TYR A 413 -10.99 -13.45 -2.03
C TYR A 413 -9.57 -12.92 -2.15
N VAL A 414 -8.62 -13.74 -2.55
CA VAL A 414 -7.22 -13.35 -2.72
C VAL A 414 -6.94 -13.09 -4.19
N THR A 415 -6.43 -11.92 -4.53
CA THR A 415 -6.00 -11.53 -5.88
C THR A 415 -4.49 -11.45 -5.91
N VAL A 416 -3.87 -12.12 -6.89
CA VAL A 416 -2.44 -11.97 -7.15
C VAL A 416 -2.28 -10.82 -8.12
N ALA A 417 -1.48 -9.81 -7.76
CA ALA A 417 -1.22 -8.73 -8.69
C ALA A 417 -0.32 -9.25 -9.83
N GLU A 418 -0.93 -9.61 -10.96
CA GLU A 418 -0.21 -10.21 -12.09
C GLU A 418 0.69 -9.21 -12.82
N TYR A 419 1.87 -9.69 -13.18
CA TYR A 419 2.76 -9.05 -14.15
C TYR A 419 2.35 -9.47 -15.57
N GLN A 420 1.94 -8.51 -16.40
CA GLN A 420 2.06 -8.66 -17.85
C GLN A 420 3.43 -8.11 -18.25
N GLU A 421 4.34 -9.00 -18.63
CA GLU A 421 5.49 -8.63 -19.46
C GLU A 421 4.96 -8.37 -20.87
N ASP A 422 5.06 -7.12 -21.31
CA ASP A 422 4.85 -6.73 -22.71
C ASP A 422 6.12 -7.00 -23.55
#